data_AF-A0A957FKC8-F1
#
_entry.id   AF-A0A957FKC8-F1
#
_cell.length_a   1.000
_cell.length_b   1.000
_cell.length_c   1.000
_cell.angle_alpha   90.00
_cell.angle_beta   90.00
_cell.angle_gamma   90.00
#
_symmetry.space_group_name_H-M   'P 1'
#
loop_
_entity.id
_entity.type
_entity.pdbx_description
1 polymer ?
#
loop_
_entity_poly.entity_id
_entity_poly.type
_entity_poly.pdbx_seq_one_letter_code
_entity_poly.pdbx_strand_id
1 'polypeptide(L)'
;MKYERVLWLGLLVWLVGCAAHPASTAPVLKVALVAPFEGNHRAVGYDAIYSARLAVREINEQGGIHGQRVALVALDDGGDPELAVQVAESLVQDTAVVAVIGHWQPETTQAAQAIYQQAGLPFIPLGQAPFGAFPPEQLPPAFVADYEAVTPFEETPGAYAGATYDALGLIWAALSGMPERDTAVRANLGKQLPNTPFNGITGMVYQP
;
A
#
# COMPACT_ATOMS: atom_id res chain seq x y z
N MET A 1 58.13 -48.28 -34.56
CA MET A 1 56.68 -48.10 -34.80
C MET A 1 56.13 -47.34 -33.61
N LYS A 2 55.35 -46.27 -33.65
CA LYS A 2 54.92 -45.28 -34.67
C LYS A 2 54.00 -44.33 -33.84
N TYR A 3 54.25 -43.01 -33.83
CA TYR A 3 53.42 -41.88 -33.34
C TYR A 3 53.16 -41.81 -31.80
N GLU A 4 53.69 -40.89 -30.98
CA GLU A 4 53.68 -39.41 -30.93
C GLU A 4 52.29 -38.74 -30.90
N ARG A 5 51.94 -38.25 -29.70
CA ARG A 5 51.24 -36.98 -29.33
C ARG A 5 49.81 -36.71 -29.84
N VAL A 6 49.09 -35.89 -29.04
CA VAL A 6 47.76 -35.26 -29.28
C VAL A 6 46.61 -36.21 -28.85
N LEU A 7 45.90 -35.99 -27.73
CA LEU A 7 45.04 -34.85 -27.42
C LEU A 7 44.89 -34.62 -25.91
N TRP A 8 45.20 -33.40 -25.50
CA TRP A 8 44.73 -32.75 -24.28
C TRP A 8 43.27 -32.30 -24.43
N LEU A 9 42.62 -32.07 -23.28
CA LEU A 9 41.43 -31.23 -23.04
C LEU A 9 40.07 -31.81 -23.41
N GLY A 10 39.26 -32.05 -22.38
CA GLY A 10 37.83 -32.27 -22.59
C GLY A 10 37.04 -32.59 -21.33
N LEU A 11 36.82 -31.57 -20.50
CA LEU A 11 35.58 -31.39 -19.74
C LEU A 11 35.44 -32.12 -18.37
N LEU A 12 36.16 -31.61 -17.37
CA LEU A 12 35.75 -31.72 -15.97
C LEU A 12 34.77 -30.57 -15.70
N VAL A 13 33.50 -30.73 -16.10
CA VAL A 13 32.44 -29.79 -15.74
C VAL A 13 32.22 -29.91 -14.23
N TRP A 14 32.70 -28.89 -13.54
CA TRP A 14 32.29 -28.54 -12.20
C TRP A 14 30.77 -28.41 -12.17
N LEU A 15 30.09 -29.43 -11.65
CA LEU A 15 28.78 -29.25 -11.04
C LEU A 15 28.99 -28.48 -9.74
N VAL A 16 29.28 -27.18 -9.84
CA VAL A 16 28.88 -26.25 -8.78
C VAL A 16 27.37 -26.27 -8.84
N GLY A 17 26.77 -27.15 -8.03
CA GLY A 17 25.36 -27.11 -7.78
C GLY A 17 25.00 -25.69 -7.38
N CYS A 18 24.16 -25.05 -8.18
CA CYS A 18 23.38 -23.92 -7.71
C CYS A 18 22.66 -24.43 -6.47
N ALA A 19 23.20 -24.10 -5.30
CA ALA A 19 22.42 -24.04 -4.09
C ALA A 19 21.34 -23.00 -4.38
N ALA A 20 20.21 -23.47 -4.90
CA ALA A 20 18.97 -22.75 -4.86
C ALA A 20 18.77 -22.42 -3.39
N HIS A 21 19.15 -21.19 -3.01
CA HIS A 21 18.71 -20.62 -1.76
C HIS A 21 17.19 -20.79 -1.79
N PRO A 22 16.56 -21.39 -0.77
CA PRO A 22 15.12 -21.26 -0.65
C PRO A 22 14.85 -19.76 -0.76
N ALA A 23 14.10 -19.36 -1.77
CA ALA A 23 13.64 -17.98 -1.87
C ALA A 23 12.91 -17.73 -0.56
N SER A 24 13.58 -17.07 0.38
CA SER A 24 12.98 -16.64 1.63
C SER A 24 11.85 -15.74 1.20
N THR A 25 10.62 -16.23 1.28
CA THR A 25 9.44 -15.43 0.96
C THR A 25 9.54 -14.18 1.82
N ALA A 26 9.86 -13.05 1.20
CA ALA A 26 10.04 -11.80 1.93
C ALA A 26 8.75 -11.54 2.73
N PRO A 27 8.84 -11.09 3.99
CA PRO A 27 7.66 -10.77 4.77
C PRO A 27 6.74 -9.81 4.00
N VAL A 28 5.43 -10.00 4.10
CA VAL A 28 4.45 -9.14 3.43
C VAL A 28 4.11 -7.98 4.36
N LEU A 29 4.30 -6.75 3.88
CA LEU A 29 3.82 -5.54 4.57
C LEU A 29 2.35 -5.32 4.21
N LYS A 30 1.48 -5.15 5.21
CA LYS A 30 0.07 -4.87 4.96
C LYS A 30 -0.23 -3.38 5.18
N VAL A 31 -0.96 -2.79 4.27
CA VAL A 31 -1.62 -1.50 4.47
C VAL A 31 -3.13 -1.75 4.47
N ALA A 32 -3.82 -1.20 5.46
CA ALA A 32 -5.26 -1.34 5.56
C ALA A 32 -5.97 -0.16 4.88
N LEU A 33 -7.03 -0.44 4.14
CA LEU A 33 -8.03 0.52 3.69
C LEU A 33 -9.32 0.25 4.46
N VAL A 34 -9.81 1.26 5.18
CA VAL A 34 -11.10 1.20 5.85
C VAL A 34 -12.04 2.21 5.23
N ALA A 35 -13.14 1.73 4.64
CA ALA A 35 -14.10 2.54 3.93
C ALA A 35 -15.49 1.90 3.99
N PRO A 36 -16.58 2.68 3.79
CA PRO A 36 -17.91 2.11 3.67
C PRO A 36 -18.02 1.37 2.33
N PHE A 37 -17.90 0.05 2.35
CA PHE A 37 -18.11 -0.83 1.21
C PHE A 37 -19.57 -1.29 1.09
N GLU A 38 -20.32 -1.20 2.19
CA GLU A 38 -21.76 -1.47 2.23
C GLU A 38 -22.58 -0.21 2.56
N GLY A 39 -23.91 -0.32 2.46
CA GLY A 39 -24.83 0.76 2.79
C GLY A 39 -24.87 1.92 1.79
N ASN A 40 -25.21 3.11 2.31
CA ASN A 40 -25.51 4.30 1.51
C ASN A 40 -24.26 4.97 0.93
N HIS A 41 -23.08 4.72 1.50
CA HIS A 41 -21.83 5.36 1.12
C HIS A 41 -20.90 4.45 0.31
N ARG A 42 -21.39 3.29 -0.15
CA ARG A 42 -20.61 2.27 -0.89
C ARG A 42 -19.85 2.77 -2.11
N ALA A 43 -20.34 3.83 -2.77
CA ALA A 43 -19.67 4.43 -3.93
C ALA A 43 -18.26 4.94 -3.56
N VAL A 44 -18.11 5.52 -2.36
CA VAL A 44 -16.81 5.94 -1.82
C VAL A 44 -15.88 4.75 -1.64
N GLY A 45 -16.38 3.65 -1.09
CA GLY A 45 -15.63 2.42 -0.94
C GLY A 45 -15.15 1.87 -2.30
N TYR A 46 -16.00 1.87 -3.32
CA TYR A 46 -15.62 1.40 -4.66
C TYR A 46 -14.56 2.28 -5.31
N ASP A 47 -14.68 3.62 -5.23
CA ASP A 47 -13.64 4.53 -5.69
C ASP A 47 -12.29 4.24 -5.01
N ALA A 48 -12.32 4.05 -3.69
CA ALA A 48 -11.13 3.84 -2.89
C ALA A 48 -10.48 2.47 -3.15
N ILE A 49 -11.24 1.38 -3.24
CA ILE A 49 -10.66 0.03 -3.37
C ILE A 49 -9.95 -0.17 -4.70
N TYR A 50 -10.48 0.37 -5.80
CA TYR A 50 -9.85 0.25 -7.11
C TYR A 50 -8.57 1.07 -7.19
N SER A 51 -8.62 2.31 -6.68
CA SER A 51 -7.44 3.17 -6.57
C SER A 51 -6.36 2.55 -5.68
N ALA A 52 -6.75 1.96 -4.54
CA ALA A 52 -5.83 1.31 -3.64
C ALA A 52 -5.18 0.07 -4.25
N ARG A 53 -5.94 -0.73 -5.00
CA ARG A 53 -5.42 -1.88 -5.74
C ARG A 53 -4.44 -1.45 -6.82
N LEU A 54 -4.74 -0.37 -7.54
CA LEU A 54 -3.83 0.19 -8.55
C LEU A 54 -2.49 0.57 -7.92
N ALA A 55 -2.51 1.40 -6.88
CA ALA A 55 -1.28 1.83 -6.20
C ALA A 55 -0.48 0.64 -5.66
N VAL A 56 -1.13 -0.33 -4.99
CA VAL A 56 -0.45 -1.53 -4.48
C VAL A 56 0.13 -2.40 -5.61
N ARG A 57 -0.56 -2.50 -6.76
CA ARG A 57 -0.02 -3.21 -7.93
C ARG A 57 1.27 -2.55 -8.40
N GLU A 58 1.24 -1.24 -8.65
CA GLU A 58 2.38 -0.50 -9.17
C GLU A 58 3.57 -0.52 -8.21
N ILE A 59 3.33 -0.39 -6.89
CA ILE A 59 4.37 -0.53 -5.86
C ILE A 59 5.04 -1.90 -5.96
N ASN A 60 4.25 -2.96 -6.09
CA ASN A 60 4.78 -4.32 -6.18
C ASN A 60 5.51 -4.59 -7.51
N GLU A 61 5.03 -4.02 -8.63
CA GLU A 61 5.69 -4.09 -9.93
C GLU A 61 7.06 -3.39 -9.93
N GLN A 62 7.23 -2.38 -9.08
CA GLN A 62 8.50 -1.70 -8.84
C GLN A 62 9.43 -2.42 -7.85
N GLY A 63 9.11 -3.66 -7.48
CA GLY A 63 9.91 -4.49 -6.57
C GLY A 63 9.49 -4.43 -5.10
N GLY A 64 8.37 -3.76 -4.81
CA GLY A 64 7.85 -3.60 -3.45
C GLY A 64 8.67 -2.62 -2.62
N ILE A 65 8.66 -2.81 -1.30
CA ILE A 65 9.33 -1.94 -0.34
C ILE A 65 10.48 -2.73 0.27
N HIS A 66 11.73 -2.36 -0.04
CA HIS A 66 12.92 -3.09 0.43
C HIS A 66 12.88 -4.59 0.09
N GLY A 67 12.30 -4.92 -1.07
CA GLY A 67 12.08 -6.31 -1.53
C GLY A 67 10.89 -7.03 -0.86
N GLN A 68 10.15 -6.38 0.04
CA GLN A 68 8.92 -6.90 0.64
C GLN A 68 7.72 -6.53 -0.21
N ARG A 69 6.86 -7.51 -0.49
CA ARG A 69 5.59 -7.24 -1.17
C ARG A 69 4.62 -6.53 -0.24
N VAL A 70 3.85 -5.62 -0.81
CA VAL A 70 2.74 -4.95 -0.14
C VAL A 70 1.45 -5.71 -0.40
N ALA A 71 0.65 -5.92 0.64
CA ALA A 71 -0.72 -6.42 0.54
C ALA A 71 -1.71 -5.38 1.05
N LEU A 72 -2.86 -5.30 0.38
CA LEU A 72 -3.97 -4.47 0.81
C LEU A 72 -4.91 -5.29 1.71
N VAL A 73 -5.27 -4.75 2.86
CA VAL A 73 -6.35 -5.27 3.71
C VAL A 73 -7.52 -4.31 3.62
N ALA A 74 -8.61 -4.71 2.99
CA ALA A 74 -9.80 -3.86 2.86
C ALA A 74 -10.85 -4.30 3.88
N LEU A 75 -11.32 -3.39 4.73
CA LEU A 75 -12.34 -3.65 5.76
C LEU A 75 -13.47 -2.62 5.66
N ASP A 76 -14.70 -3.13 5.77
CA ASP A 76 -15.90 -2.30 5.77
C ASP A 76 -16.15 -1.75 7.17
N ASP A 77 -16.36 -0.44 7.27
CA ASP A 77 -16.88 0.20 8.49
C ASP A 77 -18.36 0.58 8.38
N GLY A 78 -19.00 0.36 7.22
CA GLY A 78 -20.39 0.70 6.95
C GLY A 78 -20.71 2.19 7.07
N GLY A 79 -19.71 3.05 7.31
CA GLY A 79 -19.92 4.41 7.76
C GLY A 79 -20.46 4.55 9.19
N ASP A 80 -20.28 3.51 10.02
CA ASP A 80 -20.81 3.42 11.38
C ASP A 80 -19.68 3.53 12.43
N PRO A 81 -19.79 4.43 13.43
CA PRO A 81 -18.75 4.61 14.45
C PRO A 81 -18.48 3.39 15.33
N GLU A 82 -19.49 2.55 15.63
CA GLU A 82 -19.30 1.36 16.46
C GLU A 82 -18.56 0.27 15.69
N LEU A 83 -18.87 0.09 14.41
CA LEU A 83 -18.14 -0.82 13.53
C LEU A 83 -16.71 -0.32 13.26
N ALA A 84 -16.52 0.99 13.09
CA ALA A 84 -15.19 1.59 12.95
C ALA A 84 -14.27 1.28 14.15
N VAL A 85 -14.80 1.29 15.38
CA VAL A 85 -14.07 0.86 16.58
C VAL A 85 -13.66 -0.61 16.49
N GLN A 86 -14.58 -1.51 16.14
CA GLN A 86 -14.30 -2.94 16.02
C GLN A 86 -13.24 -3.23 14.95
N VAL A 87 -13.32 -2.55 13.81
CA VAL A 87 -12.33 -2.64 12.73
C VAL A 87 -10.96 -2.16 13.22
N ALA A 88 -10.91 -1.02 13.92
CA ALA A 88 -9.66 -0.49 14.46
C ALA A 88 -9.02 -1.44 15.48
N GLU A 89 -9.81 -1.98 16.41
CA GLU A 89 -9.38 -2.98 17.39
C GLU A 89 -8.83 -4.24 16.71
N SER A 90 -9.46 -4.71 15.62
CA SER A 90 -8.95 -5.85 14.86
C SER A 90 -7.62 -5.53 14.16
N LEU A 91 -7.49 -4.35 13.55
CA LEU A 91 -6.30 -3.96 12.79
C LEU A 91 -5.07 -3.78 13.68
N VAL A 92 -5.22 -3.24 14.89
CA VAL A 92 -4.08 -3.06 15.79
C VAL A 92 -3.45 -4.37 16.25
N GLN A 93 -4.23 -5.46 16.29
CA GLN A 93 -3.76 -6.82 16.64
C GLN A 93 -2.94 -7.48 15.52
N ASP A 94 -3.17 -7.12 14.25
CA ASP A 94 -2.40 -7.68 13.13
C ASP A 94 -1.07 -6.92 12.96
N THR A 95 0.01 -7.45 13.54
CA THR A 95 1.35 -6.83 13.49
C THR A 95 1.92 -6.66 12.08
N ALA A 96 1.37 -7.32 11.06
CA ALA A 96 1.78 -7.12 9.67
C ALA A 96 1.14 -5.86 9.05
N VAL A 97 0.06 -5.33 9.64
CA VAL A 97 -0.52 -4.04 9.25
C VAL A 97 0.38 -2.93 9.78
N VAL A 98 1.01 -2.18 8.87
CA VAL A 98 1.96 -1.12 9.21
C VAL A 98 1.37 0.28 9.11
N ALA A 99 0.27 0.44 8.37
CA ALA A 99 -0.47 1.68 8.26
C ALA A 99 -1.94 1.42 7.92
N VAL A 100 -2.78 2.38 8.27
CA VAL A 100 -4.20 2.42 7.91
C VAL A 100 -4.47 3.71 7.13
N ILE A 101 -5.18 3.59 6.01
CA ILE A 101 -5.81 4.73 5.34
C ILE A 101 -7.31 4.60 5.48
N GLY A 102 -7.98 5.75 5.59
CA GLY A 102 -9.42 5.79 5.66
C GLY A 102 -9.93 6.10 7.05
N HIS A 103 -11.02 5.42 7.37
CA HIS A 103 -12.26 6.10 7.77
C HIS A 103 -12.55 7.36 6.95
N TRP A 104 -13.82 7.50 6.59
CA TRP A 104 -14.23 8.55 5.65
C TRP A 104 -15.07 9.63 6.31
N GLN A 105 -15.92 9.23 7.27
CA GLN A 105 -16.82 10.15 7.94
C GLN A 105 -16.15 10.67 9.22
N PRO A 106 -16.33 11.95 9.58
CA PRO A 106 -15.74 12.54 10.78
C PRO A 106 -15.98 11.69 12.03
N GLU A 107 -17.18 11.13 12.20
CA GLU A 107 -17.58 10.33 13.35
C GLU A 107 -16.83 8.98 13.39
N THR A 108 -16.72 8.29 12.24
CA THR A 108 -15.93 7.04 12.13
C THR A 108 -14.45 7.28 12.39
N THR A 109 -13.90 8.37 11.81
CA THR A 109 -12.51 8.77 12.00
C THR A 109 -12.23 9.09 13.47
N GLN A 110 -13.09 9.87 14.11
CA GLN A 110 -12.95 10.24 15.52
C GLN A 110 -13.00 9.02 16.44
N ALA A 111 -13.90 8.07 16.17
CA ALA A 111 -14.07 6.86 16.98
C ALA A 111 -12.83 5.94 16.92
N ALA A 112 -12.23 5.78 15.74
CA ALA A 112 -11.10 4.89 15.53
C ALA A 112 -9.73 5.52 15.87
N GLN A 113 -9.58 6.84 15.72
CA GLN A 113 -8.29 7.52 15.80
C GLN A 113 -7.53 7.25 17.11
N ALA A 114 -8.23 7.28 18.25
CA ALA A 114 -7.60 7.05 19.56
C ALA A 114 -6.99 5.64 19.68
N ILE A 115 -7.63 4.63 19.08
CA ILE A 115 -7.18 3.23 19.11
C ILE A 115 -5.88 3.08 18.33
N TYR A 116 -5.83 3.64 17.11
CA TYR A 116 -4.61 3.63 16.29
C TYR A 116 -3.46 4.37 16.96
N GLN A 117 -3.74 5.55 17.54
CA GLN A 117 -2.73 6.34 18.24
C GLN A 117 -2.16 5.61 19.46
N GLN A 118 -3.02 5.00 20.30
CA GLN A 118 -2.58 4.24 21.48
C GLN A 118 -1.76 3.00 21.10
N ALA A 119 -2.10 2.33 20.00
CA ALA A 119 -1.35 1.19 19.49
C ALA A 119 -0.10 1.58 18.69
N GLY A 120 0.13 2.87 18.45
CA GLY A 120 1.20 3.38 17.61
C GLY A 120 1.10 2.90 16.15
N LEU A 121 -0.10 2.61 15.65
CA LEU A 121 -0.35 2.24 14.25
C LEU A 121 -0.59 3.52 13.44
N PRO A 122 0.31 3.86 12.48
CA PRO A 122 0.11 5.03 11.62
C PRO A 122 -1.23 5.01 10.90
N PHE A 123 -1.88 6.17 10.86
CA PHE A 123 -3.23 6.35 10.36
C PHE A 123 -3.33 7.63 9.52
N ILE A 124 -3.83 7.52 8.29
CA ILE A 124 -4.15 8.64 7.41
C ILE A 124 -5.68 8.71 7.24
N PRO A 125 -6.36 9.69 7.86
CA PRO A 125 -7.78 9.90 7.66
C PRO A 125 -8.08 10.38 6.23
N LEU A 126 -9.13 9.83 5.62
CA LEU A 126 -9.60 10.23 4.29
C LEU A 126 -10.92 11.01 4.40
N GLY A 127 -11.36 11.61 3.30
CA GLY A 127 -12.58 12.42 3.28
C GLY A 127 -12.40 13.87 3.77
N GLN A 128 -11.17 14.25 4.15
CA GLN A 128 -10.80 15.58 4.62
C GLN A 128 -9.45 16.03 4.06
N ALA A 129 -9.19 17.33 3.99
CA ALA A 129 -7.93 17.85 3.47
C ALA A 129 -6.71 17.32 4.28
N PRO A 130 -5.58 17.00 3.63
CA PRO A 130 -5.35 17.12 2.18
C PRO A 130 -5.89 15.95 1.34
N PHE A 131 -6.46 14.90 1.96
CA PHE A 131 -7.00 13.71 1.30
C PHE A 131 -8.53 13.76 1.13
N GLY A 132 -9.02 14.90 0.67
CA GLY A 132 -10.45 15.17 0.50
C GLY A 132 -10.98 14.74 -0.86
N ALA A 133 -12.23 15.10 -1.16
CA ALA A 133 -12.79 14.94 -2.49
C ALA A 133 -12.00 15.78 -3.50
N PHE A 134 -11.67 15.20 -4.64
CA PHE A 134 -10.96 15.84 -5.75
C PHE A 134 -11.80 15.72 -7.03
N PRO A 135 -11.94 16.78 -7.83
CA PRO A 135 -12.76 16.73 -9.05
C PRO A 135 -12.20 15.71 -10.07
N PRO A 136 -12.96 14.66 -10.45
CA PRO A 136 -12.45 13.62 -11.35
C PRO A 136 -11.95 14.13 -12.70
N GLU A 137 -12.54 15.19 -13.23
CA GLU A 137 -12.15 15.83 -14.49
C GLU A 137 -10.77 16.51 -14.44
N GLN A 138 -10.22 16.70 -13.24
CA GLN A 138 -8.87 17.24 -13.03
C GLN A 138 -7.82 16.14 -12.84
N LEU A 139 -8.22 14.86 -12.77
CA LEU A 139 -7.28 13.76 -12.62
C LEU A 139 -6.39 13.61 -13.87
N PRO A 140 -5.11 13.24 -13.70
CA PRO A 140 -4.24 13.01 -14.84
C PRO A 140 -4.79 11.91 -15.77
N PRO A 141 -4.83 12.12 -17.10
CA PRO A 141 -5.37 11.12 -18.03
C PRO A 141 -4.69 9.74 -17.95
N ALA A 142 -3.40 9.70 -17.60
CA ALA A 142 -2.68 8.45 -17.40
C ALA A 142 -3.25 7.66 -16.21
N PHE A 143 -3.47 8.32 -15.06
CA PHE A 143 -4.09 7.68 -13.90
C PHE A 143 -5.49 7.15 -14.22
N VAL A 144 -6.29 7.92 -14.95
CA VAL A 144 -7.64 7.49 -15.36
C VAL A 144 -7.57 6.21 -16.18
N ALA A 145 -6.68 6.14 -17.17
CA ALA A 145 -6.50 4.96 -18.00
C ALA A 145 -6.02 3.74 -17.19
N ASP A 146 -5.07 3.93 -16.28
CA ASP A 146 -4.55 2.84 -15.44
C ASP A 146 -5.59 2.34 -14.41
N TYR A 147 -6.43 3.25 -13.92
CA TYR A 147 -7.57 2.95 -13.05
C TYR A 147 -8.61 2.10 -13.81
N GLU A 148 -9.04 2.54 -14.99
CA GLU A 148 -9.99 1.81 -15.83
C GLU A 148 -9.47 0.42 -16.22
N ALA A 149 -8.15 0.26 -16.36
CA ALA A 149 -7.52 -1.03 -16.65
C ALA A 149 -7.55 -2.02 -15.47
N VAL A 150 -7.80 -1.57 -14.22
CA VAL A 150 -7.92 -2.44 -13.03
C VAL A 150 -9.35 -2.61 -12.54
N THR A 151 -10.31 -1.87 -13.09
CA THR A 151 -11.71 -1.97 -12.69
C THR A 151 -12.47 -2.98 -13.55
N PRO A 152 -13.42 -3.72 -12.95
CA PRO A 152 -14.39 -4.45 -13.74
C PRO A 152 -15.41 -3.46 -14.35
N PHE A 153 -15.95 -3.78 -15.53
CA PHE A 153 -17.08 -3.07 -16.15
C PHE A 153 -16.88 -1.58 -16.54
N GLU A 154 -15.65 -1.17 -16.86
CA GLU A 154 -15.36 0.19 -17.37
C GLU A 154 -15.72 1.31 -16.36
N GLU A 155 -15.53 1.05 -15.06
CA GLU A 155 -15.74 2.06 -14.00
C GLU A 155 -14.70 3.18 -14.12
N THR A 156 -15.16 4.43 -14.10
CA THR A 156 -14.32 5.63 -14.07
C THR A 156 -14.00 6.05 -12.62
N PRO A 157 -12.86 6.70 -12.35
CA PRO A 157 -12.53 7.15 -11.00
C PRO A 157 -13.51 8.21 -10.50
N GLY A 158 -14.09 8.00 -9.32
CA GLY A 158 -14.87 9.02 -8.63
C GLY A 158 -14.02 9.98 -7.81
N ALA A 159 -14.68 10.85 -7.02
CA ALA A 159 -14.04 12.00 -6.38
C ALA A 159 -12.98 11.63 -5.32
N TYR A 160 -12.97 10.38 -4.86
CA TYR A 160 -12.08 9.89 -3.81
C TYR A 160 -10.97 8.96 -4.30
N ALA A 161 -10.97 8.62 -5.60
CA ALA A 161 -9.94 7.79 -6.20
C ALA A 161 -8.55 8.44 -6.06
N GLY A 162 -8.44 9.73 -6.37
CA GLY A 162 -7.17 10.46 -6.31
C GLY A 162 -6.58 10.54 -4.91
N ALA A 163 -7.40 10.91 -3.92
CA ALA A 163 -6.96 11.00 -2.52
C ALA A 163 -6.49 9.66 -1.96
N THR A 164 -7.17 8.56 -2.33
CA THR A 164 -6.76 7.21 -1.91
C THR A 164 -5.42 6.82 -2.51
N TYR A 165 -5.22 7.11 -3.79
CA TYR A 165 -3.97 6.85 -4.50
C TYR A 165 -2.81 7.61 -3.83
N ASP A 166 -3.01 8.90 -3.57
CA ASP A 166 -2.00 9.76 -2.97
C ASP A 166 -1.67 9.40 -1.52
N ALA A 167 -2.64 8.94 -0.73
CA ALA A 167 -2.39 8.46 0.63
C ALA A 167 -1.49 7.22 0.63
N LEU A 168 -1.70 6.28 -0.30
CA LEU A 168 -0.83 5.12 -0.46
C LEU A 168 0.54 5.50 -1.01
N GLY A 169 0.60 6.44 -1.96
CA GLY A 169 1.83 7.01 -2.47
C GLY A 169 2.67 7.66 -1.37
N LEU A 170 2.02 8.41 -0.47
CA LEU A 170 2.68 8.99 0.71
C LEU A 170 3.23 7.91 1.66
N ILE A 171 2.45 6.88 1.99
CA ILE A 171 2.92 5.76 2.83
C ILE A 171 4.11 5.07 2.18
N TRP A 172 4.04 4.82 0.88
CA TRP A 172 5.13 4.20 0.13
C TRP A 172 6.39 5.07 0.11
N ALA A 173 6.27 6.37 -0.14
CA ALA A 173 7.38 7.31 -0.11
C ALA A 173 8.04 7.32 1.28
N ALA A 174 7.24 7.34 2.35
CA ALA A 174 7.74 7.32 3.72
C ALA A 174 8.47 6.01 4.03
N LEU A 175 7.86 4.85 3.71
CA LEU A 175 8.47 3.53 3.93
C LEU A 175 9.76 3.32 3.12
N SER A 176 9.81 3.82 1.89
CA SER A 176 11.00 3.72 1.02
C SER A 176 12.17 4.54 1.55
N GLY A 177 11.91 5.62 2.28
CA GLY A 177 12.94 6.43 2.94
C GLY A 177 13.51 5.80 4.22
N MET A 178 12.93 4.72 4.73
CA MET A 178 13.35 4.04 5.95
C MET A 178 14.43 2.97 5.68
N PRO A 179 15.21 2.54 6.69
CA PRO A 179 16.17 1.45 6.54
C PRO A 179 15.50 0.10 6.18
N GLU A 180 16.16 -0.71 5.34
CA GLU A 180 15.60 -1.98 4.81
C GLU A 180 15.16 -3.02 5.85
N ARG A 181 15.74 -2.99 7.06
CA ARG A 181 15.45 -3.95 8.13
C ARG A 181 15.03 -3.23 9.41
N ASP A 182 13.90 -2.56 9.33
CA ASP A 182 13.32 -1.89 10.48
C ASP A 182 12.47 -2.86 11.32
N THR A 183 12.89 -3.12 12.55
CA THR A 183 12.13 -3.96 13.50
C THR A 183 10.99 -3.19 14.18
N ALA A 184 10.91 -1.87 13.97
CA ALA A 184 9.94 -0.96 14.57
C ALA A 184 9.20 -0.15 13.50
N VAL A 185 8.82 -0.79 12.38
CA VAL A 185 8.21 -0.16 11.20
C VAL A 185 7.12 0.84 11.56
N ARG A 186 6.13 0.45 12.37
CA ARG A 186 5.02 1.34 12.78
C ARG A 186 5.50 2.63 13.46
N ALA A 187 6.42 2.50 14.42
CA ALA A 187 6.91 3.64 15.20
C ALA A 187 7.75 4.59 14.33
N ASN A 188 8.56 4.06 13.42
CA ASN A 188 9.39 4.88 12.55
C ASN A 188 8.60 5.48 11.39
N LEU A 189 7.64 4.75 10.84
CA LEU A 189 6.70 5.27 9.84
C LEU A 189 5.87 6.42 10.44
N GLY A 190 5.39 6.30 11.67
CA GLY A 190 4.67 7.39 12.37
C GLY A 190 5.49 8.67 12.55
N LYS A 191 6.83 8.56 12.65
CA LYS A 191 7.74 9.73 12.68
C LYS A 191 8.04 10.27 11.29
N GLN A 192 8.09 9.39 10.29
CA GLN A 192 8.47 9.71 8.93
C GLN A 192 7.34 10.38 8.15
N LEU A 193 6.09 9.94 8.33
CA LEU A 193 4.93 10.45 7.59
C LEU A 193 4.75 11.98 7.68
N PRO A 194 4.83 12.62 8.87
CA PRO A 194 4.70 14.08 8.95
C PRO A 194 5.83 14.87 8.28
N ASN A 195 6.96 14.21 8.03
CA ASN A 195 8.14 14.80 7.41
C ASN A 195 8.30 14.39 5.94
N THR A 196 7.31 13.69 5.38
CA THR A 196 7.35 13.19 3.99
C THR A 196 6.40 14.01 3.13
N PRO A 197 6.91 15.03 2.41
CA PRO A 197 6.14 15.65 1.34
C PRO A 197 5.96 14.63 0.19
N PHE A 198 4.73 14.41 -0.27
CA PHE A 198 4.43 13.62 -1.46
C PHE A 198 3.74 14.48 -2.53
N ASN A 199 4.32 14.55 -3.73
CA ASN A 199 3.69 15.22 -4.87
C ASN A 199 2.83 14.20 -5.62
N GLY A 200 1.56 14.14 -5.23
CA GLY A 200 0.58 13.20 -5.75
C GLY A 200 -0.16 13.70 -6.99
N ILE A 201 -1.14 12.93 -7.43
CA ILE A 201 -1.98 13.24 -8.58
C ILE A 201 -3.06 14.28 -8.27
N THR A 202 -3.36 14.49 -6.98
CA THR A 202 -4.24 15.56 -6.48
C THR A 202 -3.47 16.81 -6.04
N GLY A 203 -2.15 16.79 -6.21
CA GLY A 203 -1.22 17.85 -5.81
C GLY A 203 -0.35 17.45 -4.62
N MET A 204 0.17 18.46 -3.93
CA MET A 204 1.08 18.26 -2.81
C MET A 204 0.32 17.80 -1.57
N VAL A 205 0.59 16.58 -1.09
CA VAL A 205 -0.01 16.01 0.13
C VAL A 205 1.05 15.71 1.19
N TYR A 206 0.64 15.71 2.45
CA TYR A 206 1.45 15.38 3.61
C TYR A 206 0.52 14.96 4.75
N GLN A 207 1.02 14.21 5.72
CA GLN A 207 0.29 13.95 6.95
C GLN A 207 0.60 15.08 7.94
N PRO A 208 -0.37 15.94 8.31
CA PRO A 208 -0.12 16.98 9.30
C PRO A 208 0.12 16.41 10.71
#